data_AF-A0A1X2IUH7-F1
#
_entry.id   AF-A0A1X2IUH7-F1
#
_cell.length_a   1.000
_cell.length_b   1.000
_cell.length_c   1.000
_cell.angle_alpha   90.00
_cell.angle_beta   90.00
_cell.angle_gamma   90.00
#
_symmetry.space_group_name_H-M   'P 1'
#
loop_
_entity.id
_entity.type
_entity.pdbx_description
1 polymer ?
#
loop_
_entity_poly.entity_id
_entity_poly.type
_entity_poly.pdbx_seq_one_letter_code
_entity_poly.pdbx_strand_id
1 'polypeptide(L)'
;MNLSLLSARRYMVTSSKHWKLAATRTMATKSFNIGQPLTSQHRVYFENDGKLISPFHDIPLYADENSQSIVNMIVEIPRWSNAKVEISTKEKHNPIKQDVKKGKLRFVRNCFPYKGYIWNYGALPQTWEDPDMMNKDTQAKGDNDPVDVCEIGQEVGKCGEIKKVKVLGVMALLDEGETDWKVLAIDVNDPLASEINDIKDIERHFPGLIDATRRWFKIYKVPDGKPINEFAFDGACQNKDYATSVIQETHEAWRRLIEGKRDTNANGISLANTTVENSPFKSKTPQCKSDVSLGFDQHEQVAEPDQKWYYIRD
;
A
#
# COMPACT_ATOMS: atom_id res chain seq x y z
N MET A 1 52.02 8.81 72.58
CA MET A 1 51.46 7.73 71.74
C MET A 1 50.88 8.40 70.50
N ASN A 2 51.58 8.30 69.36
CA ASN A 2 51.15 7.58 68.13
C ASN A 2 49.78 8.04 67.60
N LEU A 3 49.51 8.43 66.36
CA LEU A 3 50.12 8.40 65.00
C LEU A 3 49.28 9.41 64.15
N SER A 4 49.84 10.27 63.29
CA SER A 4 49.81 10.21 61.79
C SER A 4 48.41 9.95 61.14
N LEU A 5 47.89 10.60 60.08
CA LEU A 5 48.39 10.88 58.72
C LEU A 5 47.41 11.82 57.94
N LEU A 6 48.00 12.62 57.04
CA LEU A 6 47.64 13.06 55.68
C LEU A 6 46.19 13.36 55.19
N SER A 7 46.08 14.60 54.70
CA SER A 7 45.57 15.08 53.39
C SER A 7 45.02 14.06 52.37
N ALA A 8 43.83 14.35 51.83
CA ALA A 8 43.51 14.11 50.42
C ALA A 8 42.49 15.16 49.89
N ARG A 9 42.93 16.02 48.97
CA ARG A 9 42.07 16.82 48.08
C ARG A 9 41.39 15.89 47.07
N ARG A 10 40.05 15.92 46.99
CA ARG A 10 39.30 15.31 45.88
C ARG A 10 39.09 16.33 44.77
N TYR A 11 39.66 16.04 43.61
CA TYR A 11 39.27 16.63 42.34
C TYR A 11 37.90 16.07 41.94
N MET A 12 36.91 16.93 41.69
CA MET A 12 35.73 16.58 40.90
C MET A 12 35.87 17.22 39.53
N VAL A 13 36.19 16.39 38.55
CA VAL A 13 35.97 16.68 37.13
C VAL A 13 34.60 16.10 36.79
N THR A 14 33.66 16.95 36.40
CA THR A 14 32.46 16.51 35.67
C THR A 14 32.27 17.41 34.46
N SER A 15 32.76 16.90 33.33
CA SER A 15 32.56 17.43 31.98
C SER A 15 31.07 17.40 31.61
N SER A 16 30.43 18.56 31.49
CA SER A 16 29.09 18.69 30.92
C SER A 16 29.16 18.61 29.38
N LYS A 17 29.12 17.39 28.84
CA LYS A 17 28.89 17.19 27.40
C LYS A 17 27.44 17.54 27.10
N HIS A 18 27.24 18.74 26.56
CA HIS A 18 25.98 19.14 25.92
C HIS A 18 25.83 18.31 24.64
N TRP A 19 24.97 17.30 24.69
CA TRP A 19 24.46 16.62 23.53
C TRP A 19 23.44 17.57 22.90
N LYS A 20 23.84 18.29 21.85
CA LYS A 20 22.87 18.88 20.93
C LYS A 20 22.18 17.69 20.25
N LEU A 21 20.89 17.48 20.52
CA LEU A 21 20.06 16.72 19.60
C LEU A 21 20.26 17.35 18.22
N ALA A 22 20.88 16.62 17.30
CA ALA A 22 20.69 16.90 15.90
C ALA A 22 19.19 16.71 15.67
N ALA A 23 18.49 17.79 15.30
CA ALA A 23 17.14 17.68 14.81
C ALA A 23 17.21 16.79 13.56
N THR A 24 16.80 15.53 13.68
CA THR A 24 16.60 14.64 12.55
C THR A 24 15.54 15.31 11.70
N ARG A 25 15.94 15.97 10.62
CA ARG A 25 15.01 16.52 9.65
C ARG A 25 14.35 15.31 9.01
N THR A 26 13.19 14.91 9.51
CA THR A 26 12.36 13.87 8.89
C THR A 26 11.88 14.46 7.57
N MET A 27 12.66 14.24 6.51
CA MET A 27 12.30 14.73 5.20
C MET A 27 11.20 13.83 4.63
N ALA A 28 10.15 14.47 4.13
CA ALA A 28 8.89 13.82 3.81
C ALA A 28 8.90 13.34 2.36
N THR A 29 8.65 12.04 2.16
CA THR A 29 8.30 11.48 0.86
C THR A 29 7.12 12.23 0.26
N LYS A 30 7.20 12.54 -1.03
CA LYS A 30 6.14 13.23 -1.78
C LYS A 30 5.83 12.51 -3.07
N SER A 31 4.59 12.60 -3.50
CA SER A 31 4.18 12.20 -4.84
C SER A 31 4.07 13.40 -5.77
N PHE A 32 4.23 13.17 -7.06
CA PHE A 32 4.00 14.18 -8.10
C PHE A 32 3.46 13.56 -9.38
N ASN A 33 2.64 14.34 -10.07
CA ASN A 33 2.02 13.94 -11.32
C ASN A 33 2.95 14.22 -12.51
N ILE A 34 2.90 13.32 -13.48
CA ILE A 34 3.45 13.45 -14.81
C ILE A 34 2.30 13.12 -15.79
N GLY A 35 2.11 13.95 -16.82
CA GLY A 35 0.92 13.90 -17.66
C GLY A 35 -0.34 14.43 -16.96
N GLN A 36 -1.48 14.32 -17.64
CA GLN A 36 -2.78 14.77 -17.16
C GLN A 36 -3.60 13.59 -16.61
N PRO A 37 -4.23 13.68 -15.43
CA PRO A 37 -5.09 12.62 -14.92
C PRO A 37 -6.15 12.18 -15.93
N LEU A 38 -6.49 10.88 -15.91
CA LEU A 38 -7.43 10.23 -16.83
C LEU A 38 -6.98 10.26 -18.30
N THR A 39 -5.67 10.23 -18.54
CA THR A 39 -5.06 9.94 -19.84
C THR A 39 -4.12 8.72 -19.72
N SER A 40 -3.84 8.03 -20.83
CA SER A 40 -3.00 6.82 -20.84
C SER A 40 -1.54 7.09 -20.44
N GLN A 41 -1.10 8.34 -20.57
CA GLN A 41 0.24 8.80 -20.23
C GLN A 41 0.38 9.26 -18.77
N HIS A 42 -0.72 9.38 -18.03
CA HIS A 42 -0.69 9.83 -16.64
C HIS A 42 0.10 8.87 -15.76
N ARG A 43 1.01 9.42 -14.96
CA ARG A 43 1.78 8.71 -13.95
C ARG A 43 1.84 9.52 -12.67
N VAL A 44 1.78 8.84 -11.53
CA VAL A 44 2.11 9.43 -10.22
C VAL A 44 3.39 8.78 -9.70
N TYR A 45 4.47 9.56 -9.69
CA TYR A 45 5.77 9.15 -9.18
C TYR A 45 5.97 9.60 -7.74
N PHE A 46 6.97 9.03 -7.07
CA PHE A 46 7.34 9.37 -5.71
C PHE A 46 8.79 9.85 -5.66
N GLU A 47 9.06 10.81 -4.78
CA GLU A 47 10.40 11.27 -4.47
C GLU A 47 10.63 11.37 -2.96
N ASN A 48 11.88 11.14 -2.57
CA ASN A 48 12.40 11.49 -1.26
C ASN A 48 13.67 12.31 -1.47
N ASP A 49 13.71 13.53 -0.92
CA ASP A 49 14.81 14.48 -1.10
C ASP A 49 15.18 14.77 -2.57
N GLY A 50 14.15 14.88 -3.43
CA GLY A 50 14.31 15.12 -4.86
C GLY A 50 14.84 13.94 -5.66
N LYS A 51 15.04 12.77 -5.01
CA LYS A 51 15.41 11.52 -5.65
C LYS A 51 14.16 10.69 -5.86
N LEU A 52 13.98 10.14 -7.06
CA LEU A 52 12.93 9.19 -7.37
C LEU A 52 13.07 7.97 -6.47
N ILE A 53 11.93 7.51 -5.95
CA ILE A 53 11.82 6.28 -5.19
C ILE A 53 10.68 5.43 -5.75
N SER A 54 10.77 4.12 -5.59
CA SER A 54 9.70 3.18 -5.91
C SER A 54 8.66 3.14 -4.78
N PRO A 55 7.36 3.37 -5.03
CA PRO A 55 6.34 3.16 -4.01
C PRO A 55 6.14 1.68 -3.68
N PHE A 56 6.57 0.76 -4.55
CA PHE A 56 6.53 -0.67 -4.28
C PHE A 56 7.68 -1.08 -3.34
N HIS A 57 8.88 -0.55 -3.54
CA HIS A 57 10.09 -1.11 -2.91
C HIS A 57 10.76 -0.21 -1.86
N ASP A 58 10.74 1.11 -2.06
CA ASP A 58 11.56 2.04 -1.28
C ASP A 58 10.82 2.65 -0.08
N ILE A 59 9.47 2.60 -0.08
CA ILE A 59 8.66 3.04 1.06
C ILE A 59 8.59 1.90 2.07
N PRO A 60 9.02 2.09 3.34
CA PRO A 60 8.98 1.01 4.33
C PRO A 60 7.56 0.51 4.57
N LEU A 61 7.38 -0.81 4.72
CA LEU A 61 6.09 -1.38 5.14
C LEU A 61 5.65 -0.83 6.50
N TYR A 62 6.53 -0.86 7.50
CA TYR A 62 6.21 -0.40 8.85
C TYR A 62 6.54 1.08 9.00
N ALA A 63 5.59 1.86 9.56
CA ALA A 63 5.78 3.29 9.78
C ALA A 63 6.74 3.60 10.94
N ASP A 64 6.91 2.64 11.85
CA ASP A 64 7.91 2.63 12.92
C ASP A 64 8.56 1.24 12.95
N GLU A 65 9.87 1.18 12.75
CA GLU A 65 10.63 -0.08 12.76
C GLU A 65 10.57 -0.79 14.12
N ASN A 66 10.26 -0.08 15.21
CA ASN A 66 10.14 -0.64 16.55
C ASN A 66 8.71 -1.12 16.86
N SER A 67 7.75 -0.88 15.97
CA SER A 67 6.34 -1.20 16.18
C SER A 67 5.68 -1.67 14.88
N GLN A 68 5.43 -2.98 14.80
CA GLN A 68 4.71 -3.60 13.67
C GLN A 68 3.20 -3.32 13.68
N SER A 69 2.71 -2.44 14.56
CA SER A 69 1.29 -2.16 14.72
C SER A 69 0.72 -1.14 13.73
N ILE A 70 1.60 -0.34 13.09
CA ILE A 70 1.24 0.70 12.13
C ILE A 70 2.04 0.49 10.86
N VAL A 71 1.34 0.39 9.74
CA VAL A 71 1.93 0.22 8.41
C VAL A 71 1.73 1.48 7.56
N ASN A 72 2.62 1.70 6.59
CA ASN A 72 2.38 2.67 5.53
C ASN A 72 1.48 2.03 4.48
N MET A 73 0.47 2.78 4.03
CA MET A 73 -0.39 2.44 2.90
C MET A 73 -0.14 3.45 1.80
N ILE A 74 0.01 2.98 0.57
CA ILE A 74 0.02 3.82 -0.63
C ILE A 74 -1.41 3.91 -1.14
N VAL A 75 -2.02 5.09 -1.08
CA VAL A 75 -3.37 5.30 -1.61
C VAL A 75 -3.29 5.38 -3.13
N GLU A 76 -4.00 4.50 -3.82
CA GLU A 76 -4.09 4.49 -5.27
C GLU A 76 -5.39 5.16 -5.71
N ILE A 77 -6.52 4.70 -5.17
CA ILE A 77 -7.86 5.08 -5.62
C ILE A 77 -8.62 5.73 -4.45
N PRO A 78 -8.91 7.05 -4.54
CA PRO A 78 -9.75 7.74 -3.56
C PRO A 78 -11.15 7.15 -3.47
N ARG A 79 -11.74 7.17 -2.27
CA ARG A 79 -13.13 6.75 -2.06
C ARG A 79 -14.10 7.52 -2.98
N TRP A 80 -15.08 6.80 -3.50
CA TRP A 80 -16.11 7.24 -4.45
C TRP A 80 -15.61 7.68 -5.82
N SER A 81 -14.38 7.30 -6.18
CA SER A 81 -13.86 7.43 -7.54
C SER A 81 -13.93 6.11 -8.31
N ASN A 82 -13.79 6.17 -9.63
CA ASN A 82 -14.00 5.04 -10.55
C ASN A 82 -12.74 4.63 -11.33
N ALA A 83 -11.76 5.53 -11.48
CA ALA A 83 -10.56 5.23 -12.26
C ALA A 83 -9.78 4.11 -11.56
N LYS A 84 -9.56 2.98 -12.26
CA LYS A 84 -8.72 1.91 -11.73
C LYS A 84 -7.26 2.30 -11.95
N VAL A 85 -6.67 2.92 -10.95
CA VAL A 85 -5.24 3.23 -10.93
C VAL A 85 -4.53 2.30 -9.95
N GLU A 86 -3.30 1.91 -10.27
CA GLU A 86 -2.51 0.93 -9.53
C GLU A 86 -1.01 1.24 -9.64
N ILE A 87 -0.22 0.84 -8.66
CA ILE A 87 1.23 0.76 -8.72
C ILE A 87 1.60 -0.11 -9.92
N SER A 88 2.30 0.46 -10.89
CA SER A 88 2.71 -0.30 -12.06
C SER A 88 3.90 -1.20 -11.74
N THR A 89 3.63 -2.45 -11.35
CA THR A 89 4.66 -3.42 -10.95
C THR A 89 5.73 -3.66 -12.02
N LYS A 90 5.40 -3.48 -13.31
CA LYS A 90 6.30 -3.73 -14.45
C LYS A 90 7.05 -2.49 -14.94
N GLU A 91 6.64 -1.28 -14.58
CA GLU A 91 7.32 -0.05 -14.99
C GLU A 91 8.44 0.32 -14.01
N LYS A 92 9.55 0.86 -14.54
CA LYS A 92 10.67 1.31 -13.70
C LYS A 92 10.21 2.40 -12.74
N HIS A 93 10.63 2.29 -11.48
CA HIS A 93 10.21 3.14 -10.34
C HIS A 93 8.74 2.96 -9.93
N ASN A 94 8.04 1.99 -10.51
CA ASN A 94 6.68 1.58 -10.16
C ASN A 94 5.69 2.75 -9.95
N PRO A 95 5.60 3.73 -10.87
CA PRO A 95 4.63 4.81 -10.72
C PRO A 95 3.20 4.25 -10.67
N ILE A 96 2.30 4.98 -10.01
CA ILE A 96 0.87 4.67 -10.13
C ILE A 96 0.40 5.12 -11.51
N LYS A 97 -0.38 4.27 -12.18
CA LYS A 97 -0.98 4.56 -13.49
C LYS A 97 -2.39 3.99 -13.58
N GLN A 98 -3.18 4.47 -14.53
CA GLN A 98 -4.48 3.88 -14.80
C GLN A 98 -4.35 2.61 -15.65
N ASP A 99 -5.06 1.56 -15.26
CA ASP A 99 -5.15 0.29 -16.00
C ASP A 99 -5.77 0.54 -17.39
N VAL A 100 -5.22 -0.12 -18.42
CA VAL A 100 -5.65 -0.02 -19.80
C VAL A 100 -6.12 -1.39 -20.27
N LYS A 101 -7.42 -1.49 -20.57
CA LYS A 101 -8.05 -2.72 -21.05
C LYS A 101 -8.58 -2.51 -22.46
N LYS A 102 -8.14 -3.36 -23.41
CA LYS A 102 -8.52 -3.26 -24.84
C LYS A 102 -8.28 -1.86 -25.43
N GLY A 103 -7.15 -1.24 -25.08
CA GLY A 103 -6.76 0.09 -25.56
C GLY A 103 -7.55 1.26 -24.97
N LYS A 104 -8.36 1.03 -23.92
CA LYS A 104 -9.12 2.08 -23.23
C LYS A 104 -8.79 2.10 -21.74
N LEU A 105 -8.77 3.30 -21.17
CA LEU A 105 -8.66 3.50 -19.72
C LEU A 105 -9.79 2.79 -18.99
N ARG A 106 -9.44 2.03 -17.95
CA ARG A 106 -10.39 1.24 -17.18
C ARG A 106 -11.01 2.06 -16.05
N PHE A 107 -12.32 1.96 -15.95
CA PHE A 107 -13.11 2.53 -14.86
C PHE A 107 -13.99 1.42 -14.26
N VAL A 108 -13.93 1.27 -12.94
CA VAL A 108 -14.87 0.42 -12.20
C VAL A 108 -16.25 1.05 -12.24
N ARG A 109 -17.28 0.22 -12.45
CA ARG A 109 -18.67 0.68 -12.62
C ARG A 109 -19.34 0.91 -11.27
N ASN A 110 -20.33 1.80 -11.24
CA ASN A 110 -21.17 1.97 -10.06
C ASN A 110 -22.16 0.80 -9.98
N CYS A 111 -22.00 -0.05 -8.97
CA CYS A 111 -22.87 -1.20 -8.72
C CYS A 111 -23.80 -0.84 -7.57
N PHE A 112 -25.10 -0.64 -7.83
CA PHE A 112 -26.04 -0.16 -6.82
C PHE A 112 -25.98 -1.04 -5.55
N PRO A 113 -25.85 -0.44 -4.34
CA PRO A 113 -25.92 1.00 -4.01
C PRO A 113 -24.56 1.74 -3.95
N TYR A 114 -23.48 1.15 -4.46
CA TYR A 114 -22.10 1.62 -4.30
C TYR A 114 -21.62 2.53 -5.44
N LYS A 115 -21.20 3.75 -5.09
CA LYS A 115 -20.54 4.68 -6.01
C LYS A 115 -19.04 4.38 -6.03
N GLY A 116 -18.52 3.94 -7.17
CA GLY A 116 -17.10 3.62 -7.36
C GLY A 116 -16.56 2.69 -6.26
N TYR A 117 -15.33 2.95 -5.83
CA TYR A 117 -14.74 2.33 -4.64
C TYR A 117 -15.35 2.90 -3.36
N ILE A 118 -15.71 2.04 -2.40
CA ILE A 118 -16.37 2.48 -1.16
C ILE A 118 -15.41 2.72 0.01
N TRP A 119 -14.10 2.63 -0.23
CA TRP A 119 -12.99 2.98 0.69
C TRP A 119 -11.96 3.83 -0.04
N ASN A 120 -11.00 4.38 0.69
CA ASN A 120 -9.71 4.68 0.06
C ASN A 120 -9.03 3.34 -0.20
N TYR A 121 -8.65 3.09 -1.44
CA TYR A 121 -8.08 1.82 -1.86
C TYR A 121 -6.64 2.00 -2.31
N GLY A 122 -5.81 1.00 -2.07
CA GLY A 122 -4.43 0.99 -2.49
C GLY A 122 -3.71 -0.23 -1.95
N ALA A 123 -2.41 -0.12 -1.74
CA ALA A 123 -1.58 -1.28 -1.41
C ALA A 123 -0.58 -1.02 -0.29
N LEU A 124 -0.12 -2.11 0.34
CA LEU A 124 1.00 -2.09 1.28
C LEU A 124 2.32 -2.19 0.51
N PRO A 125 3.24 -1.22 0.67
CA PRO A 125 4.55 -1.31 0.05
C PRO A 125 5.35 -2.46 0.66
N GLN A 126 6.33 -2.96 -0.07
CA GLN A 126 7.18 -4.07 0.36
C GLN A 126 6.42 -5.35 0.73
N THR A 127 5.26 -5.60 0.13
CA THR A 127 4.52 -6.86 0.23
C THR A 127 4.32 -7.44 -1.17
N TRP A 128 4.21 -8.75 -1.30
CA TRP A 128 3.98 -9.37 -2.61
C TRP A 128 3.24 -10.69 -2.47
N GLU A 129 2.15 -10.82 -3.22
CA GLU A 129 1.36 -12.04 -3.37
C GLU A 129 2.03 -12.95 -4.40
N ASP A 130 2.89 -13.83 -3.91
CA ASP A 130 3.76 -14.66 -4.75
C ASP A 130 2.96 -15.66 -5.64
N PRO A 131 3.01 -15.53 -6.97
CA PRO A 131 2.21 -16.36 -7.90
C PRO A 131 2.75 -17.78 -8.07
N ASP A 132 3.91 -18.09 -7.52
CA ASP A 132 4.44 -19.45 -7.50
C ASP A 132 4.12 -20.18 -6.19
N MET A 133 3.58 -19.48 -5.19
CA MET A 133 3.16 -20.07 -3.92
C MET A 133 1.66 -20.33 -3.90
N MET A 134 1.28 -21.56 -3.57
CA MET A 134 -0.11 -21.90 -3.27
C MET A 134 -0.42 -21.50 -1.82
N ASN A 135 -1.40 -20.64 -1.62
CA ASN A 135 -1.88 -20.33 -0.28
C ASN A 135 -2.76 -21.46 0.25
N LYS A 136 -2.50 -21.89 1.49
CA LYS A 136 -3.15 -23.05 2.11
C LYS A 136 -4.64 -22.84 2.43
N ASP A 137 -5.07 -21.60 2.59
CA ASP A 137 -6.41 -21.29 3.04
C ASP A 137 -7.35 -21.00 1.86
N THR A 138 -6.82 -20.38 0.81
CA THR A 138 -7.56 -20.12 -0.44
C THR A 138 -7.44 -21.26 -1.46
N GLN A 139 -6.42 -22.13 -1.33
CA GLN A 139 -6.07 -23.14 -2.34
C GLN A 139 -5.83 -22.54 -3.73
N ALA A 140 -5.35 -21.29 -3.77
CA ALA A 140 -5.02 -20.55 -4.98
C ALA A 140 -3.61 -19.94 -4.88
N LYS A 141 -3.02 -19.59 -6.04
CA LYS A 141 -1.75 -18.87 -6.13
C LYS A 141 -1.94 -17.37 -5.89
N GLY A 142 -0.91 -16.64 -5.47
CA GLY A 142 -0.99 -15.17 -5.39
C GLY A 142 -1.18 -14.50 -6.76
N ASP A 143 -1.75 -13.30 -6.76
CA ASP A 143 -2.07 -12.51 -7.97
C ASP A 143 -0.88 -11.73 -8.57
N ASN A 144 0.32 -11.88 -7.98
CA ASN A 144 1.57 -11.25 -8.39
C ASN A 144 1.68 -9.73 -8.09
N ASP A 145 0.78 -9.16 -7.29
CA ASP A 145 0.78 -7.74 -6.92
C ASP A 145 1.08 -7.54 -5.40
N PRO A 146 1.27 -6.30 -4.92
CA PRO A 146 1.36 -6.03 -3.49
C PRO A 146 0.00 -6.19 -2.81
N VAL A 147 -0.02 -6.51 -1.51
CA VAL A 147 -1.26 -6.74 -0.76
C VAL A 147 -2.14 -5.50 -0.74
N ASP A 148 -3.41 -5.69 -1.08
CA ASP A 148 -4.39 -4.63 -1.17
C ASP A 148 -4.95 -4.20 0.19
N VAL A 149 -5.34 -2.92 0.28
CA VAL A 149 -5.87 -2.29 1.50
C VAL A 149 -7.12 -1.48 1.19
N CYS A 150 -8.14 -1.71 2.01
CA CYS A 150 -9.36 -0.92 2.12
C CYS A 150 -9.27 -0.07 3.40
N GLU A 151 -8.99 1.23 3.25
CA GLU A 151 -8.88 2.18 4.36
C GLU A 151 -10.23 2.87 4.62
N ILE A 152 -10.74 2.70 5.83
CA ILE A 152 -12.15 2.93 6.18
C ILE A 152 -12.43 4.27 6.87
N GLY A 153 -11.41 5.09 7.10
CA GLY A 153 -11.53 6.37 7.78
C GLY A 153 -12.37 7.40 7.03
N GLN A 154 -12.79 8.44 7.74
CA GLN A 154 -13.75 9.43 7.24
C GLN A 154 -13.18 10.33 6.14
N GLU A 155 -11.86 10.56 6.10
CA GLU A 155 -11.25 11.43 5.09
C GLU A 155 -11.13 10.72 3.74
N VAL A 156 -11.44 11.42 2.64
CA VAL A 156 -11.18 10.91 1.29
C VAL A 156 -9.73 11.22 0.94
N GLY A 157 -8.94 10.17 0.74
CA GLY A 157 -7.52 10.27 0.42
C GLY A 157 -7.25 10.76 -1.00
N LYS A 158 -5.97 10.88 -1.34
CA LYS A 158 -5.52 11.30 -2.68
C LYS A 158 -4.66 10.21 -3.31
N CYS A 159 -4.78 10.03 -4.63
CA CYS A 159 -3.89 9.15 -5.37
C CYS A 159 -2.43 9.57 -5.15
N GLY A 160 -1.58 8.63 -4.73
CA GLY A 160 -0.19 8.87 -4.36
C GLY A 160 0.03 9.38 -2.93
N GLU A 161 -1.01 9.41 -2.09
CA GLU A 161 -0.86 9.72 -0.66
C GLU A 161 -0.27 8.52 0.09
N ILE A 162 0.56 8.79 1.10
CA ILE A 162 1.08 7.77 2.01
C ILE A 162 0.41 7.97 3.36
N LYS A 163 -0.47 7.05 3.73
CA LYS A 163 -1.18 7.07 5.00
C LYS A 163 -0.52 6.11 5.98
N LYS A 164 -0.48 6.48 7.26
CA LYS A 164 -0.13 5.55 8.33
C LYS A 164 -1.42 4.92 8.82
N VAL A 165 -1.53 3.61 8.71
CA VAL A 165 -2.79 2.91 9.01
C VAL A 165 -2.57 1.81 10.03
N LYS A 166 -3.60 1.59 10.85
CA LYS A 166 -3.70 0.46 11.76
C LYS A 166 -4.47 -0.66 11.07
N VAL A 167 -3.89 -1.86 11.07
CA VAL A 167 -4.51 -3.07 10.50
C VAL A 167 -5.59 -3.59 11.46
N LEU A 168 -6.75 -3.95 10.92
CA LEU A 168 -7.93 -4.38 11.68
C LEU A 168 -8.42 -5.78 11.32
N GLY A 169 -8.20 -6.22 10.08
CA GLY A 169 -8.66 -7.52 9.59
C GLY A 169 -8.30 -7.73 8.11
N VAL A 170 -8.69 -8.87 7.54
CA VAL A 170 -8.41 -9.20 6.14
C VAL A 170 -9.49 -10.12 5.56
N MET A 171 -9.85 -9.93 4.28
CA MET A 171 -10.73 -10.84 3.52
C MET A 171 -9.93 -11.58 2.45
N ALA A 172 -10.26 -12.87 2.25
CA ALA A 172 -9.62 -13.74 1.28
C ALA A 172 -10.43 -13.79 -0.03
N LEU A 173 -10.25 -12.82 -0.92
CA LEU A 173 -10.91 -12.84 -2.23
C LEU A 173 -10.24 -13.90 -3.13
N LEU A 174 -11.06 -14.59 -3.92
CA LEU A 174 -10.60 -15.36 -5.07
C LEU A 174 -10.93 -14.56 -6.34
N ASP A 175 -9.96 -13.79 -6.84
CA ASP A 175 -10.14 -12.96 -8.03
C ASP A 175 -9.74 -13.75 -9.28
N GLU A 176 -10.72 -14.20 -10.06
CA GLU A 176 -10.47 -15.05 -11.25
C GLU A 176 -9.62 -16.32 -10.98
N GLY A 177 -9.66 -16.82 -9.73
CA GLY A 177 -8.96 -18.04 -9.30
C GLY A 177 -7.59 -17.78 -8.64
N GLU A 178 -7.21 -16.53 -8.45
CA GLU A 178 -6.00 -16.10 -7.74
C GLU A 178 -6.36 -15.66 -6.31
N THR A 179 -5.44 -15.87 -5.38
CA THR A 179 -5.51 -15.32 -4.02
C THR A 179 -5.27 -13.83 -4.11
N ASP A 180 -6.20 -13.07 -3.54
CA ASP A 180 -6.19 -11.62 -3.58
C ASP A 180 -6.65 -11.10 -2.20
N TRP A 181 -5.70 -10.84 -1.30
CA TRP A 181 -5.98 -10.44 0.08
C TRP A 181 -6.42 -8.99 0.16
N LYS A 182 -7.58 -8.74 0.78
CA LYS A 182 -8.10 -7.39 1.02
C LYS A 182 -7.98 -7.04 2.50
N VAL A 183 -6.92 -6.33 2.88
CA VAL A 183 -6.72 -5.85 4.25
C VAL A 183 -7.70 -4.73 4.57
N LEU A 184 -8.34 -4.77 5.74
CA LEU A 184 -9.10 -3.65 6.28
C LEU A 184 -8.22 -2.89 7.27
N ALA A 185 -8.12 -1.58 7.07
CA ALA A 185 -7.31 -0.71 7.91
C ALA A 185 -7.99 0.65 8.14
N ILE A 186 -7.50 1.40 9.12
CA ILE A 186 -7.95 2.77 9.40
C ILE A 186 -6.75 3.70 9.58
N ASP A 187 -6.81 4.90 9.03
CA ASP A 187 -5.81 5.95 9.28
C ASP A 187 -5.65 6.19 10.78
N VAL A 188 -4.40 6.23 11.27
CA VAL A 188 -4.10 6.52 12.68
C VAL A 188 -4.53 7.92 13.11
N ASN A 189 -4.75 8.83 12.16
CA ASN A 189 -5.24 10.18 12.41
C ASN A 189 -6.77 10.30 12.33
N ASP A 190 -7.47 9.22 11.98
CA ASP A 190 -8.94 9.24 12.00
C ASP A 190 -9.45 9.48 13.44
N PRO A 191 -10.50 10.29 13.66
CA PRO A 191 -11.04 10.54 15.00
C PRO A 191 -11.46 9.26 15.74
N LEU A 192 -11.90 8.22 15.02
CA LEU A 192 -12.30 6.93 15.60
C LEU A 192 -11.15 5.92 15.68
N ALA A 193 -9.95 6.26 15.20
CA ALA A 193 -8.82 5.33 15.16
C ALA A 193 -8.51 4.73 16.53
N SER A 194 -8.62 5.51 17.62
CA SER A 194 -8.34 5.01 18.97
C SER A 194 -9.37 3.98 19.48
N GLU A 195 -10.60 4.03 18.96
CA GLU A 195 -11.71 3.18 19.37
C GLU A 195 -11.78 1.87 18.56
N ILE A 196 -11.20 1.84 17.37
CA ILE A 196 -11.30 0.73 16.43
C ILE A 196 -9.97 -0.03 16.38
N ASN A 197 -9.89 -1.19 17.02
CA ASN A 197 -8.63 -1.92 17.23
C ASN A 197 -8.61 -3.33 16.64
N ASP A 198 -9.77 -3.90 16.34
CA ASP A 198 -9.94 -5.20 15.68
C ASP A 198 -11.24 -5.20 14.86
N ILE A 199 -11.48 -6.26 14.10
CA ILE A 199 -12.63 -6.42 13.21
C ILE A 199 -14.00 -6.20 13.89
N LYS A 200 -14.13 -6.58 15.17
CA LYS A 200 -15.41 -6.42 15.91
C LYS A 200 -15.78 -4.96 16.12
N ASP A 201 -14.78 -4.09 16.21
CA ASP A 201 -15.01 -2.66 16.38
C ASP A 201 -15.49 -2.02 15.08
N ILE A 202 -15.10 -2.58 13.92
CA ILE A 202 -15.64 -2.15 12.62
C ILE A 202 -17.16 -2.33 12.62
N GLU A 203 -17.67 -3.51 12.99
CA GLU A 203 -19.13 -3.75 12.99
C GLU A 203 -19.86 -2.88 14.03
N ARG A 204 -19.21 -2.58 15.15
CA ARG A 204 -19.77 -1.70 16.19
C ARG A 204 -19.90 -0.24 15.75
N HIS A 205 -18.89 0.29 15.06
CA HIS A 205 -18.80 1.71 14.69
C HIS A 205 -19.28 1.99 13.26
N PHE A 206 -19.18 1.01 12.36
CA PHE A 206 -19.56 1.05 10.95
C PHE A 206 -20.42 -0.16 10.58
N PRO A 207 -21.63 -0.31 11.18
CA PRO A 207 -22.46 -1.49 10.99
C PRO A 207 -22.78 -1.74 9.51
N GLY A 208 -22.59 -2.97 9.06
CA GLY A 208 -22.78 -3.39 7.67
C GLY A 208 -21.64 -3.07 6.71
N LEU A 209 -20.56 -2.42 7.14
CA LEU A 209 -19.42 -2.10 6.26
C LEU A 209 -18.73 -3.38 5.76
N ILE A 210 -18.50 -4.38 6.62
CA ILE A 210 -17.86 -5.65 6.22
C ILE A 210 -18.71 -6.38 5.18
N ASP A 211 -20.03 -6.40 5.37
CA ASP A 211 -20.96 -7.00 4.42
C ASP A 211 -20.99 -6.25 3.08
N ALA A 212 -20.93 -4.91 3.14
CA ALA A 212 -20.81 -4.07 1.96
C ALA A 212 -19.51 -4.34 1.20
N THR A 213 -18.38 -4.51 1.91
CA THR A 213 -17.07 -4.89 1.35
C THR A 213 -17.12 -6.22 0.64
N ARG A 214 -17.64 -7.25 1.31
CA ARG A 214 -17.83 -8.56 0.69
C ARG A 214 -18.67 -8.44 -0.58
N ARG A 215 -19.83 -7.80 -0.51
CA ARG A 215 -20.73 -7.66 -1.67
C ARG A 215 -20.06 -6.89 -2.80
N TRP A 216 -19.34 -5.81 -2.52
CA TRP A 216 -18.67 -5.00 -3.53
C TRP A 216 -17.69 -5.83 -4.35
N PHE A 217 -16.76 -6.53 -3.70
CA PHE A 217 -15.77 -7.37 -4.38
C PHE A 217 -16.38 -8.60 -5.06
N LYS A 218 -17.51 -9.12 -4.57
CA LYS A 218 -18.25 -10.18 -5.29
C LYS A 218 -18.74 -9.71 -6.65
N ILE A 219 -19.23 -8.46 -6.76
CA ILE A 219 -20.03 -8.03 -7.93
C ILE A 219 -19.34 -7.02 -8.85
N TYR A 220 -18.24 -6.37 -8.44
CA TYR A 220 -17.69 -5.19 -9.14
C TYR A 220 -17.31 -5.44 -10.61
N LYS A 221 -16.97 -6.69 -10.98
CA LYS A 221 -16.63 -7.07 -12.36
C LYS A 221 -17.80 -7.64 -13.17
N VAL A 222 -18.96 -7.88 -12.56
CA VAL A 222 -20.15 -8.40 -13.27
C VAL A 222 -20.58 -7.47 -14.42
N PRO A 223 -20.58 -6.13 -14.27
CA PRO A 223 -20.83 -5.20 -15.37
C PRO A 223 -19.86 -5.32 -16.55
N ASP A 224 -18.65 -5.83 -16.32
CA ASP A 224 -17.63 -6.08 -17.33
C ASP A 224 -17.76 -7.48 -17.96
N GLY A 225 -18.83 -8.21 -17.65
CA GLY A 225 -19.11 -9.55 -18.17
C GLY A 225 -18.31 -10.67 -17.49
N LYS A 226 -17.72 -10.41 -16.32
CA LYS A 226 -17.03 -11.42 -15.53
C LYS A 226 -17.99 -12.13 -14.57
N PRO A 227 -17.69 -13.36 -14.14
CA PRO A 227 -18.47 -14.02 -13.09
C PRO A 227 -18.39 -13.27 -11.76
N ILE A 228 -19.28 -13.63 -10.84
CA ILE A 228 -19.21 -13.21 -9.44
C ILE A 228 -17.93 -13.81 -8.83
N ASN A 229 -17.16 -13.01 -8.11
CA ASN A 229 -16.01 -13.51 -7.38
C ASN A 229 -16.42 -14.30 -6.13
N GLU A 230 -15.55 -15.19 -5.71
CA GLU A 230 -15.72 -16.03 -4.53
C GLU A 230 -14.78 -15.58 -3.40
N PHE A 231 -15.00 -16.11 -2.21
CA PHE A 231 -14.14 -15.86 -1.06
C PHE A 231 -13.83 -17.18 -0.37
N ALA A 232 -12.62 -17.33 0.15
CA ALA A 232 -12.35 -18.36 1.14
C ALA A 232 -13.07 -18.03 2.46
N PHE A 233 -13.03 -18.98 3.41
CA PHE A 233 -13.67 -18.84 4.74
C PHE A 233 -15.17 -18.46 4.68
N ASP A 234 -15.89 -18.90 3.65
CA ASP A 234 -17.30 -18.53 3.41
C ASP A 234 -17.53 -17.00 3.37
N GLY A 235 -16.51 -16.21 3.02
CA GLY A 235 -16.56 -14.75 3.01
C GLY A 235 -16.43 -14.09 4.38
N ALA A 236 -16.01 -14.84 5.41
CA ALA A 236 -15.66 -14.26 6.71
C ALA A 236 -14.41 -13.39 6.59
N CYS A 237 -14.50 -12.16 7.09
CA CYS A 237 -13.33 -11.33 7.30
C CYS A 237 -12.61 -11.82 8.57
N GLN A 238 -11.32 -12.10 8.45
CA GLN A 238 -10.47 -12.57 9.54
C GLN A 238 -10.00 -11.38 10.39
N ASN A 239 -9.66 -11.66 11.65
CA ASN A 239 -9.27 -10.65 12.62
C ASN A 239 -7.88 -10.04 12.34
N LYS A 240 -7.51 -9.06 13.16
CA LYS A 240 -6.22 -8.38 13.07
C LYS A 240 -5.02 -9.32 13.10
N ASP A 241 -4.99 -10.31 14.00
CA ASP A 241 -3.83 -11.20 14.14
C ASP A 241 -3.59 -12.04 12.87
N TYR A 242 -4.67 -12.54 12.27
CA TYR A 242 -4.59 -13.26 11.01
C TYR A 242 -4.13 -12.32 9.88
N ALA A 243 -4.68 -11.10 9.81
CA ALA A 243 -4.26 -10.09 8.84
C ALA A 243 -2.76 -9.74 8.97
N THR A 244 -2.26 -9.57 10.19
CA THR A 244 -0.83 -9.35 10.44
C THR A 244 0.03 -10.53 9.95
N SER A 245 -0.46 -11.76 10.11
CA SER A 245 0.24 -12.96 9.60
C SER A 245 0.32 -12.97 8.07
N VAL A 246 -0.77 -12.63 7.37
CA VAL A 246 -0.80 -12.48 5.90
C VAL A 246 0.18 -11.40 5.43
N ILE A 247 0.19 -10.24 6.09
CA ILE A 247 1.10 -9.13 5.77
C ILE A 247 2.56 -9.56 5.98
N GLN A 248 2.85 -10.31 7.04
CA GLN A 248 4.20 -10.82 7.28
C GLN A 248 4.64 -11.83 6.21
N GLU A 249 3.77 -12.76 5.82
CA GLU A 249 4.05 -13.76 4.77
C GLU A 249 4.36 -13.09 3.43
N THR A 250 3.55 -12.11 3.04
CA THR A 250 3.71 -11.37 1.78
C THR A 250 4.90 -10.41 1.82
N HIS A 251 5.24 -9.85 2.99
CA HIS A 251 6.49 -9.12 3.19
C HIS A 251 7.72 -10.04 3.07
N GLU A 252 7.65 -11.26 3.59
CA GLU A 252 8.69 -12.29 3.42
C GLU A 252 8.85 -12.73 1.97
N ALA A 253 7.76 -12.85 1.23
CA ALA A 253 7.79 -13.07 -0.21
C ALA A 253 8.48 -11.90 -0.95
N TRP A 254 8.09 -10.66 -0.67
CA TRP A 254 8.75 -9.48 -1.23
C TRP A 254 10.23 -9.42 -0.88
N ARG A 255 10.63 -9.74 0.37
CA ARG A 255 12.05 -9.77 0.75
C ARG A 255 12.85 -10.75 -0.11
N ARG A 256 12.34 -11.97 -0.33
CA ARG A 256 12.97 -12.95 -1.22
C ARG A 256 13.07 -12.44 -2.65
N LEU A 257 12.03 -11.77 -3.14
CA LEU A 257 11.97 -11.15 -4.46
C LEU A 257 13.04 -10.06 -4.63
N ILE A 258 13.06 -9.06 -3.74
CA ILE A 258 13.92 -7.87 -3.87
C ILE A 258 15.39 -8.16 -3.61
N GLU A 259 15.70 -9.21 -2.86
CA GLU A 259 17.06 -9.72 -2.61
C GLU A 259 17.58 -10.62 -3.76
N GLY A 260 16.77 -10.87 -4.79
CA GLY A 260 17.15 -11.69 -5.93
C GLY A 260 17.32 -13.17 -5.60
N LYS A 261 16.66 -13.66 -4.53
CA LYS A 261 16.73 -15.06 -4.07
C LYS A 261 15.76 -15.98 -4.81
N ARG A 262 15.37 -15.62 -6.04
CA ARG A 262 14.51 -16.41 -6.92
C ARG A 262 15.19 -16.69 -8.25
N ASP A 263 14.96 -17.90 -8.76
CA ASP A 263 15.47 -18.37 -10.06
C ASP A 263 14.62 -17.90 -11.25
N THR A 264 13.47 -17.25 -11.00
CA THR A 264 12.55 -16.75 -12.03
C THR A 264 12.87 -15.30 -12.40
N ASN A 265 12.43 -14.86 -13.58
CA ASN A 265 12.56 -13.48 -14.09
C ASN A 265 11.69 -12.46 -13.34
N ALA A 266 11.47 -12.65 -12.03
CA ALA A 266 10.60 -11.84 -11.17
C ALA A 266 9.17 -11.66 -11.72
N ASN A 267 8.68 -12.59 -12.56
CA ASN A 267 7.38 -12.47 -13.24
C ASN A 267 7.19 -11.14 -13.99
N GLY A 268 8.30 -10.54 -14.46
CA GLY A 268 8.31 -9.26 -15.16
C GLY A 268 8.19 -8.03 -14.26
N ILE A 269 8.24 -8.18 -12.93
CA ILE A 269 8.26 -7.05 -11.99
C ILE A 269 9.56 -6.25 -12.16
N SER A 270 9.44 -4.93 -12.22
CA SER A 270 10.59 -4.03 -12.18
C SER A 270 11.05 -3.86 -10.74
N LEU A 271 12.20 -4.47 -10.42
CA LEU A 271 12.79 -4.45 -9.07
C LEU A 271 13.72 -3.25 -8.82
N ALA A 272 13.74 -2.28 -9.73
CA ALA A 272 14.56 -1.09 -9.61
C ALA A 272 14.15 -0.29 -8.37
N ASN A 273 15.11 -0.07 -7.47
CA ASN A 273 14.90 0.60 -6.19
C ASN A 273 16.11 1.49 -5.85
N THR A 274 16.01 2.31 -4.82
CA THR A 274 17.03 3.29 -4.45
C THR A 274 17.45 3.23 -2.98
N THR A 275 16.64 2.64 -2.11
CA THR A 275 16.88 2.63 -0.66
C THR A 275 17.16 1.24 -0.11
N VAL A 276 16.77 0.15 -0.78
CA VAL A 276 16.86 -1.23 -0.25
C VAL A 276 18.30 -1.77 -0.27
N GLU A 277 18.98 -1.72 0.88
CA GLU A 277 20.43 -2.02 0.99
C GLU A 277 20.86 -3.40 0.46
N ASN A 278 20.09 -4.45 0.74
CA ASN A 278 20.42 -5.82 0.33
C ASN A 278 19.95 -6.17 -1.08
N SER A 279 19.39 -5.20 -1.82
CA SER A 279 18.89 -5.46 -3.16
C SER A 279 20.01 -5.40 -4.19
N PRO A 280 20.26 -6.45 -4.99
CA PRO A 280 21.17 -6.38 -6.14
C PRO A 280 20.65 -5.43 -7.24
N PHE A 281 19.38 -5.02 -7.15
CA PHE A 281 18.70 -4.12 -8.09
C PHE A 281 18.73 -2.65 -7.65
N LYS A 282 19.36 -2.33 -6.50
CA LYS A 282 19.51 -0.97 -6.01
C LYS A 282 20.32 -0.12 -6.99
N SER A 283 19.71 0.96 -7.47
CA SER A 283 20.36 1.89 -8.38
C SER A 283 21.53 2.60 -7.70
N LYS A 284 22.70 2.57 -8.34
CA LYS A 284 23.88 3.34 -7.91
C LYS A 284 23.78 4.83 -8.25
N THR A 285 22.91 5.18 -9.19
CA THR A 285 22.71 6.55 -9.66
C THR A 285 21.29 6.97 -9.34
N PRO A 286 21.09 7.85 -8.33
CA PRO A 286 19.77 8.40 -8.05
C PRO A 286 19.24 9.17 -9.25
N GLN A 287 18.02 8.87 -9.67
CA GLN A 287 17.30 9.65 -10.67
C GLN A 287 16.43 10.69 -9.96
N CYS A 288 15.99 11.70 -10.68
CA CYS A 288 15.17 12.79 -10.17
C CYS A 288 13.97 13.04 -11.10
N LYS A 289 13.08 13.95 -10.69
CA LYS A 289 11.87 14.27 -11.44
C LYS A 289 12.12 14.60 -12.92
N SER A 290 13.19 15.31 -13.27
CA SER A 290 13.47 15.66 -14.68
C SER A 290 13.76 14.45 -15.56
N ASP A 291 14.23 13.34 -14.99
CA ASP A 291 14.56 12.12 -15.74
C ASP A 291 13.32 11.37 -16.24
N VAL A 292 12.15 11.66 -15.67
CA VAL A 292 10.85 11.04 -16.03
C VAL A 292 9.86 12.05 -16.61
N SER A 293 10.28 13.30 -16.83
CA SER A 293 9.40 14.40 -17.26
C SER A 293 9.39 14.66 -18.77
N LEU A 294 9.80 13.70 -19.60
CA LEU A 294 9.96 13.92 -21.06
C LEU A 294 8.76 13.42 -21.88
N GLY A 295 8.31 14.27 -22.82
CA GLY A 295 7.61 13.83 -24.04
C GLY A 295 6.17 13.35 -23.89
N PHE A 296 5.28 14.19 -23.36
CA PHE A 296 3.84 13.90 -23.29
C PHE A 296 3.05 14.59 -24.39
N ASP A 297 2.06 13.89 -24.94
CA ASP A 297 1.05 14.51 -25.78
C ASP A 297 0.10 15.31 -24.90
N GLN A 298 0.18 16.64 -24.98
CA GLN A 298 -0.70 17.55 -24.24
C GLN A 298 -2.12 17.60 -24.82
N HIS A 299 -2.38 16.90 -25.94
CA HIS A 299 -3.67 16.90 -26.64
C HIS A 299 -4.46 15.60 -26.46
N GLU A 300 -3.99 14.64 -25.66
CA GLU A 300 -4.77 13.43 -25.36
C GLU A 300 -6.07 13.81 -24.62
N GLN A 301 -7.20 13.34 -25.15
CA GLN A 301 -8.49 13.63 -24.55
C GLN A 301 -8.64 12.91 -23.20
N VAL A 302 -9.01 13.66 -22.17
CA VAL A 302 -9.36 13.15 -20.84
C VAL A 302 -10.54 12.19 -20.95
N ALA A 303 -10.37 10.97 -20.47
CA ALA A 303 -11.45 10.00 -20.40
C ALA A 303 -12.38 10.28 -19.22
N GLU A 304 -13.67 10.00 -19.40
CA GLU A 304 -14.66 10.16 -18.33
C GLU A 304 -15.26 8.80 -17.93
N PRO A 305 -15.42 8.53 -16.62
CA PRO A 305 -16.18 7.37 -16.18
C PRO A 305 -17.65 7.54 -16.57
N ASP A 306 -18.29 6.46 -17.02
CA ASP A 306 -19.75 6.49 -17.13
C ASP A 306 -20.37 6.69 -15.73
N GLN A 307 -21.50 7.40 -15.71
CA GLN A 307 -22.27 7.65 -14.48
C GLN A 307 -23.40 6.62 -14.31
N LYS A 308 -23.32 5.48 -15.01
CA LYS A 308 -24.40 4.49 -15.03
C LYS A 308 -24.41 3.69 -13.74
N TRP A 309 -25.61 3.44 -13.23
CA TRP A 309 -25.85 2.50 -12.13
C TRP A 309 -26.21 1.13 -12.68
N TYR A 310 -25.50 0.11 -12.18
CA TYR A 310 -25.74 -1.29 -12.50
C TYR A 310 -26.46 -1.95 -11.32
N TYR A 311 -27.63 -2.54 -11.58
CA TYR A 311 -28.45 -3.22 -10.58
C TYR A 311 -28.23 -4.73 -10.71
N ILE A 312 -27.35 -5.27 -9.87
CA ILE A 312 -26.93 -6.67 -9.92
C ILE A 312 -27.76 -7.46 -8.90
N ARG A 313 -28.45 -8.50 -9.39
CA ARG A 313 -29.17 -9.47 -8.57
C ARG A 313 -28.23 -10.63 -8.28
N ASP A 314 -28.04 -10.93 -7.01
CA ASP A 314 -27.31 -12.09 -6.48
C ASP A 314 -28.25 -13.18 -5.99
#